data_AF-A0A559IK77-F1
#
_entry.id   AF-A0A559IK77-F1
#
_cell.length_a   1.000
_cell.length_b   1.000
_cell.length_c   1.000
_cell.angle_alpha   90.00
_cell.angle_beta   90.00
_cell.angle_gamma   90.00
#
_symmetry.space_group_name_H-M   'P 1'
#
loop_
_entity.id
_entity.type
_entity.pdbx_description
1 polymer ?
#
loop_
_entity_poly.entity_id
_entity_poly.type
_entity_poly.pdbx_seq_one_letter_code
_entity_poly.pdbx_strand_id
1 'polypeptide(L)'
;MQDIMIMASLLVFLNVTLLAILVPGGPIENRDFSGLKGGVFWGFNLFLITLGITSFIACYLLLISHPYAIFITQIIAVLYFVVYIIDLAGIFPKSPTKMSKSLMLSEIINTSMAVFLFLFVTVVGHGVSG
;
A
#
# COMPACT_ATOMS: atom_id res chain seq x y z
N MET A 1 4.81 -17.22 -17.92
CA MET A 1 4.77 -16.97 -16.46
C MET A 1 5.62 -15.77 -16.05
N GLN A 2 6.86 -15.64 -16.53
CA GLN A 2 7.73 -14.50 -16.19
C GLN A 2 7.09 -13.13 -16.48
N ASP A 3 6.42 -12.94 -17.64
CA ASP A 3 5.77 -11.67 -17.98
C ASP A 3 4.66 -11.29 -16.98
N ILE A 4 3.92 -12.28 -16.47
CA ILE A 4 2.87 -12.09 -15.48
C ILE A 4 3.46 -11.65 -14.14
N MET A 5 4.59 -12.25 -13.73
CA MET A 5 5.30 -11.87 -12.50
C MET A 5 5.90 -10.47 -12.61
N ILE A 6 6.38 -10.07 -13.78
CA ILE A 6 6.80 -8.70 -14.07
C ILE A 6 5.62 -7.73 -13.94
N MET A 7 4.45 -8.05 -14.50
CA MET A 7 3.25 -7.23 -14.32
C MET A 7 2.86 -7.11 -12.85
N ALA A 8 2.86 -8.21 -12.09
CA ALA A 8 2.60 -8.17 -10.64
C ALA A 8 3.60 -7.24 -9.92
N SER A 9 4.89 -7.33 -10.26
CA SER A 9 5.93 -6.47 -9.68
C SER A 9 5.68 -4.99 -10.01
N LEU A 10 5.27 -4.67 -11.24
CA LEU A 10 4.95 -3.30 -11.63
C LEU A 10 3.73 -2.76 -10.87
N LEU A 11 2.72 -3.60 -10.64
CA LEU A 11 1.54 -3.23 -9.85
C LEU A 11 1.91 -2.96 -8.38
N VAL A 12 2.77 -3.80 -7.77
CA VAL A 12 3.27 -3.55 -6.41
C VAL A 12 4.08 -2.27 -6.35
N PHE A 13 4.96 -2.05 -7.33
CA PHE A 13 5.78 -0.83 -7.44
C PHE A 13 4.92 0.44 -7.53
N LEU A 14 3.84 0.39 -8.32
CA LEU A 14 2.89 1.49 -8.43
C LEU A 14 2.19 1.75 -7.09
N ASN A 15 1.71 0.71 -6.40
CA ASN A 15 1.05 0.84 -5.09
C ASN A 15 1.98 1.46 -4.05
N VAL A 16 3.24 1.03 -3.95
CA VAL A 16 4.18 1.60 -2.96
C VAL A 16 4.55 3.05 -3.27
N THR A 17 4.65 3.41 -4.55
CA THR A 17 4.91 4.79 -4.96
C THR A 17 3.71 5.68 -4.63
N LEU A 18 2.49 5.19 -4.86
CA LEU A 18 1.26 5.88 -4.48
C LEU A 18 1.06 5.98 -2.96
N LEU A 19 1.57 5.03 -2.18
CA LEU A 19 1.65 5.19 -0.73
C LEU A 19 2.64 6.30 -0.36
N ALA A 20 3.84 6.27 -0.93
CA ALA A 20 4.93 7.20 -0.58
C ALA A 20 4.56 8.68 -0.78
N ILE A 21 3.74 9.01 -1.78
CA ILE A 21 3.30 10.39 -2.02
C ILE A 21 2.26 10.90 -0.99
N LEU A 22 1.65 9.98 -0.23
CA LEU A 22 0.65 10.25 0.81
C LEU A 22 1.21 10.20 2.23
N VAL A 23 2.45 9.76 2.41
CA VAL A 23 3.11 9.75 3.73
C VAL A 23 3.31 11.22 4.18
N PRO A 24 3.25 11.53 5.50
CA PRO A 24 3.52 12.88 6.00
C PRO A 24 4.81 13.48 5.43
N GLY A 25 4.71 14.66 4.79
CA GLY A 25 5.81 15.32 4.07
C GLY A 25 5.87 15.00 2.56
N GLY A 26 4.99 14.13 2.06
CA GLY A 26 4.79 13.86 0.65
C GLY A 26 4.07 15.01 -0.09
N PRO A 27 4.13 15.04 -1.43
CA PRO A 27 3.63 16.15 -2.25
C PRO A 27 2.11 16.34 -2.22
N ILE A 28 1.34 15.31 -1.81
CA ILE A 28 -0.13 15.37 -1.77
C ILE A 28 -0.66 15.44 -0.33
N GLU A 29 0.11 14.99 0.65
CA GLU A 29 -0.29 14.97 2.05
C GLU A 29 -0.29 16.40 2.62
N ASN A 30 -1.50 16.95 2.77
CA ASN A 30 -1.75 18.33 3.15
C ASN A 30 -2.28 18.46 4.59
N ARG A 31 -2.30 17.37 5.37
CA ARG A 31 -2.72 17.39 6.78
C ARG A 31 -1.58 17.86 7.67
N ASP A 32 -1.92 18.72 8.63
CA ASP A 32 -0.96 19.12 9.66
C ASP A 32 -0.96 18.09 10.79
N PHE A 33 0.17 17.41 10.97
CA PHE A 33 0.40 16.43 12.01
C PHE A 33 1.36 16.91 13.10
N SER A 34 1.80 18.17 13.06
CA SER A 34 2.76 18.75 14.02
C SER A 34 2.25 18.69 15.48
N GLY A 35 0.93 18.64 15.66
CA GLY A 35 0.27 18.47 16.96
C GLY A 35 0.13 17.02 17.44
N LEU A 36 0.31 16.01 16.58
CA LEU A 36 0.18 14.60 16.95
C LEU A 36 1.47 14.09 17.61
N LYS A 37 1.58 14.31 18.92
CA LYS A 37 2.64 13.73 19.74
C LYS A 37 2.16 12.41 20.36
N GLY A 38 2.92 11.33 20.20
CA GLY A 38 2.67 10.07 20.92
C GLY A 38 3.05 8.80 20.15
N GLY A 39 2.99 7.66 20.84
CA GLY A 39 3.37 6.35 20.30
C GLY A 39 2.51 5.87 19.12
N VAL A 40 1.24 6.31 19.04
CA VAL A 40 0.33 5.94 17.94
C VAL A 40 0.79 6.53 16.60
N PHE A 41 1.20 7.81 16.59
CA PHE A 41 1.70 8.48 15.38
C PHE A 41 3.01 7.87 14.89
N TRP A 42 3.96 7.66 15.80
CA TRP A 42 5.26 7.05 15.46
C TRP A 42 5.11 5.58 15.06
N GLY A 43 4.28 4.81 15.76
CA GLY A 43 4.01 3.41 15.45
C GLY A 43 3.35 3.25 14.08
N PHE A 44 2.40 4.11 13.74
CA PHE A 44 1.77 4.09 12.42
C PHE A 44 2.75 4.44 11.29
N ASN A 45 3.57 5.48 11.47
CA ASN A 45 4.60 5.80 10.47
C ASN A 45 5.65 4.70 10.32
N LEU A 46 6.10 4.09 11.43
CA LEU A 46 7.01 2.95 11.39
C LEU A 46 6.39 1.77 10.63
N PHE A 47 5.09 1.52 10.84
CA PHE A 47 4.34 0.52 10.12
C PHE A 47 4.29 0.84 8.61
N LEU A 48 3.96 2.07 8.21
CA LEU A 48 3.93 2.48 6.80
C LEU A 48 5.30 2.36 6.12
N ILE A 49 6.38 2.77 6.80
CA ILE A 49 7.74 2.64 6.30
C ILE A 49 8.09 1.16 6.09
N THR A 50 7.77 0.32 7.08
CA THR A 50 8.01 -1.12 7.00
C THR A 50 7.22 -1.75 5.85
N LEU A 51 5.95 -1.36 5.68
CA LEU A 51 5.10 -1.79 4.56
C LEU A 51 5.70 -1.36 3.21
N GLY A 52 6.22 -0.13 3.13
CA GLY A 52 6.90 0.36 1.93
C GLY A 52 8.15 -0.43 1.59
N ILE A 53 9.05 -0.64 2.56
CA ILE A 53 10.28 -1.43 2.36
C ILE A 53 9.95 -2.86 1.95
N THR A 54 9.02 -3.51 2.65
CA THR A 54 8.60 -4.89 2.32
C THR A 54 7.92 -4.98 0.95
N SER A 55 7.26 -3.93 0.49
CA SER A 55 6.73 -3.85 -0.88
C SER A 55 7.83 -3.85 -1.94
N PHE A 56 8.92 -3.10 -1.74
CA PHE A 56 10.07 -3.16 -2.66
C PHE A 56 10.75 -4.53 -2.66
N ILE A 57 10.84 -5.18 -1.50
CA ILE A 57 11.33 -6.55 -1.40
C ILE A 57 10.41 -7.49 -2.19
N ALA A 58 9.09 -7.35 -2.06
CA ALA A 58 8.12 -8.14 -2.82
C ALA A 58 8.24 -7.94 -4.33
N CYS A 59 8.47 -6.71 -4.82
CA CYS A 59 8.79 -6.46 -6.23
C CYS A 59 9.98 -7.31 -6.68
N TYR A 60 11.10 -7.25 -5.94
CA TYR A 60 12.28 -8.03 -6.27
C TYR A 60 12.01 -9.55 -6.27
N LEU A 61 11.30 -10.05 -5.26
CA LEU A 61 10.93 -11.46 -5.15
C LEU A 61 10.05 -11.93 -6.31
N LEU A 62 9.13 -11.09 -6.79
CA LEU A 62 8.32 -11.35 -7.98
C LEU A 62 9.20 -11.42 -9.24
N LEU A 63 10.16 -10.51 -9.41
CA LEU A 63 11.06 -10.49 -10.58
C LEU A 63 11.91 -11.76 -10.69
N ILE A 64 12.35 -12.33 -9.55
CA ILE A 64 13.11 -13.59 -9.52
C ILE A 64 12.22 -14.83 -9.41
N SER A 65 10.89 -14.68 -9.52
CA SER A 65 9.91 -15.77 -9.42
C SER A 65 10.07 -16.64 -8.15
N HIS A 66 10.33 -16.01 -7.00
CA HIS A 66 10.48 -16.71 -5.74
C HIS A 66 9.16 -17.39 -5.32
N PRO A 67 9.16 -18.63 -4.76
CA PRO A 67 7.94 -19.39 -4.48
C PRO A 67 6.99 -18.68 -3.50
N TYR A 68 7.51 -17.87 -2.59
CA TYR A 68 6.71 -17.13 -1.61
C TYR A 68 6.27 -15.73 -2.11
N ALA A 69 6.68 -15.31 -3.30
CA ALA A 69 6.44 -13.94 -3.78
C ALA A 69 4.94 -13.62 -3.84
N ILE A 70 4.13 -14.52 -4.40
CA ILE A 70 2.67 -14.34 -4.53
C ILE A 70 2.01 -14.20 -3.16
N PHE A 71 2.35 -15.09 -2.22
CA PHE A 71 1.80 -15.06 -0.86
C PHE A 71 2.15 -13.77 -0.11
N ILE A 72 3.42 -13.35 -0.19
CA ILE A 72 3.87 -12.08 0.41
C ILE A 72 3.10 -10.90 -0.21
N THR A 73 2.93 -10.88 -1.53
CA THR A 73 2.18 -9.82 -2.21
C THR A 73 0.69 -9.80 -1.83
N GLN A 74 0.06 -10.95 -1.60
CA GLN A 74 -1.32 -11.01 -1.09
C GLN A 74 -1.43 -10.35 0.28
N ILE A 75 -0.52 -10.65 1.20
CA ILE A 75 -0.48 -10.03 2.54
C ILE A 75 -0.34 -8.51 2.40
N ILE A 76 0.61 -8.05 1.57
CA ILE A 76 0.86 -6.62 1.33
C ILE A 76 -0.39 -5.93 0.76
N ALA A 77 -1.08 -6.55 -0.20
CA ALA A 77 -2.31 -6.00 -0.77
C ALA A 77 -3.43 -5.84 0.27
N VAL A 78 -3.58 -6.82 1.17
CA VAL A 78 -4.54 -6.73 2.29
C VAL A 78 -4.14 -5.61 3.26
N LEU A 79 -2.86 -5.48 3.59
CA LEU A 79 -2.38 -4.41 4.46
C LEU A 79 -2.63 -3.02 3.85
N TYR A 80 -2.37 -2.83 2.55
CA TYR A 80 -2.72 -1.60 1.84
C TYR A 80 -4.20 -1.30 1.94
N PHE A 81 -5.06 -2.27 1.63
CA PHE A 81 -6.51 -2.10 1.72
C PHE A 81 -6.95 -1.67 3.13
N VAL A 82 -6.46 -2.35 4.16
CA VAL A 82 -6.80 -2.05 5.56
C VAL A 82 -6.36 -0.63 5.93
N VAL A 83 -5.14 -0.21 5.55
CA VAL A 83 -4.65 1.15 5.81
C VAL A 83 -5.57 2.19 5.19
N TYR A 84 -5.87 2.08 3.89
CA TYR A 84 -6.66 3.08 3.20
C TYR A 84 -8.12 3.12 3.69
N ILE A 85 -8.72 1.97 4.02
CA ILE A 85 -10.07 1.93 4.59
C ILE A 85 -10.11 2.55 5.99
N ILE A 86 -9.11 2.29 6.84
CA ILE A 86 -9.03 2.89 8.18
C ILE A 86 -8.85 4.42 8.06
N ASP A 87 -8.09 4.91 7.08
CA ASP A 87 -7.94 6.35 6.83
C ASP A 87 -9.24 6.98 6.32
N LEU A 88 -9.87 6.38 5.31
CA LEU A 88 -11.17 6.82 4.78
C LEU A 88 -12.29 6.76 5.84
N ALA A 89 -12.24 5.80 6.76
CA ALA A 89 -13.18 5.70 7.88
C ALA A 89 -12.93 6.77 8.97
N GLY A 90 -11.85 7.56 8.87
CA GLY A 90 -11.51 8.62 9.81
C GLY A 90 -11.14 8.12 11.21
N ILE A 91 -10.64 6.88 11.30
CA ILE A 91 -10.20 6.25 12.54
C ILE A 91 -8.82 6.79 12.96
N PHE A 92 -8.00 7.25 12.00
CA PHE A 92 -6.73 7.90 12.32
C PHE A 92 -6.92 9.19 13.14
N PRO A 93 -5.93 9.56 13.96
CA PRO A 93 -6.01 10.77 14.76
C PRO A 93 -6.33 11.98 13.88
N LYS A 94 -7.42 12.67 14.22
CA LYS A 94 -7.96 13.74 13.39
C LYS A 94 -7.02 14.95 13.43
N SER A 95 -6.42 15.25 12.28
CA SER A 95 -5.85 16.58 12.06
C SER A 95 -6.96 17.63 12.16
N PRO A 96 -6.70 18.83 12.72
CA PRO A 96 -7.66 19.93 12.69
C PRO A 96 -7.97 20.41 11.27
N THR A 97 -7.15 20.08 10.27
CA THR A 97 -7.43 20.37 8.86
C THR A 97 -8.26 19.27 8.21
N LYS A 98 -9.35 19.67 7.54
CA LYS A 98 -10.18 18.73 6.78
C LYS A 98 -9.38 18.15 5.61
N MET A 99 -9.57 16.86 5.37
CA MET A 99 -9.00 16.14 4.25
C MET A 99 -9.32 16.84 2.92
N SER A 100 -8.30 17.09 2.10
CA SER A 100 -8.51 17.69 0.79
C SER A 100 -9.21 16.70 -0.16
N LYS A 101 -9.98 17.21 -1.13
CA LYS A 101 -10.64 16.36 -2.15
C LYS A 101 -9.63 15.53 -2.96
N SER A 102 -8.42 16.06 -3.18
CA SER A 102 -7.34 15.37 -3.89
C SER A 102 -6.81 14.17 -3.11
N LEU A 103 -6.63 14.33 -1.79
CA LEU A 103 -6.16 13.25 -0.92
C LEU A 103 -7.20 12.13 -0.82
N MET A 104 -8.47 12.49 -0.65
CA MET A 104 -9.58 11.52 -0.61
C MET A 104 -9.68 10.70 -1.91
N LEU A 105 -9.56 11.36 -3.06
CA LEU A 105 -9.56 10.68 -4.35
C LEU A 105 -8.39 9.70 -4.48
N SER A 106 -7.20 10.11 -4.03
CA SER A 106 -5.99 9.29 -4.07
C SER A 106 -6.14 8.03 -3.20
N GLU A 107 -6.74 8.15 -2.00
CA GLU A 107 -7.01 7.00 -1.14
C GLU A 107 -8.04 6.03 -1.73
N ILE A 108 -9.08 6.52 -2.39
CA ILE A 108 -10.07 5.68 -3.08
C ILE A 108 -9.41 4.92 -4.23
N ILE A 109 -8.58 5.60 -5.03
CA ILE A 109 -7.82 4.99 -6.12
C ILE A 109 -6.89 3.91 -5.57
N ASN A 110 -6.16 4.21 -4.50
CA ASN A 110 -5.21 3.27 -3.91
C ASN A 110 -5.90 2.07 -3.25
N THR A 111 -7.05 2.28 -2.61
CA THR A 111 -7.90 1.19 -2.10
C THR A 111 -8.31 0.26 -3.24
N SER A 112 -8.77 0.83 -4.36
CA SER A 112 -9.18 0.07 -5.53
C SER A 112 -8.00 -0.69 -6.16
N MET A 113 -6.83 -0.07 -6.22
CA MET A 113 -5.59 -0.70 -6.69
C MET A 113 -5.12 -1.84 -5.79
N ALA A 114 -5.27 -1.72 -4.48
CA ALA A 114 -4.95 -2.79 -3.53
C ALA A 114 -5.86 -4.02 -3.75
N VAL A 115 -7.16 -3.81 -3.95
CA VAL A 115 -8.11 -4.89 -4.28
C VAL A 115 -7.75 -5.53 -5.63
N PHE A 116 -7.48 -4.72 -6.64
CA PHE A 116 -7.08 -5.22 -7.96
C PHE A 116 -5.79 -6.04 -7.89
N LEU A 117 -4.78 -5.56 -7.16
CA LEU A 117 -3.52 -6.26 -6.94
C LEU A 117 -3.77 -7.62 -6.29
N PHE A 118 -4.57 -7.68 -5.22
CA PHE A 118 -4.90 -8.92 -4.52
C PHE A 118 -5.57 -9.94 -5.45
N LEU A 119 -6.59 -9.52 -6.21
CA LEU A 119 -7.28 -10.39 -7.15
C LEU A 119 -6.34 -10.88 -8.26
N PHE A 120 -5.54 -9.98 -8.83
CA PHE A 120 -4.58 -10.31 -9.87
C PHE A 120 -3.60 -11.39 -9.41
N VAL A 121 -2.90 -11.18 -8.29
CA VAL A 121 -1.91 -12.17 -7.82
C VAL A 121 -2.55 -13.48 -7.34
N THR A 122 -3.80 -13.44 -6.86
CA THR A 122 -4.54 -14.65 -6.46
C THR A 122 -4.89 -15.51 -7.67
N VAL A 123 -5.35 -14.91 -8.76
CA VAL A 123 -5.61 -15.63 -10.02
C VAL A 123 -4.33 -16.24 -10.57
N VAL A 124 -3.22 -15.49 -10.52
CA VAL A 124 -1.90 -15.99 -10.93
C VAL A 124 -1.44 -17.16 -10.06
N GLY A 125 -1.59 -17.07 -8.73
CA GLY A 125 -1.18 -18.13 -7.81
C GLY A 125 -1.89 -19.47 -8.02
N HIS A 126 -3.18 -19.44 -8.36
CA HIS A 126 -3.93 -20.66 -8.69
C HIS A 126 -3.48 -21.27 -10.04
N GLY A 127 -3.04 -20.45 -10.99
CA GLY A 127 -2.50 -20.93 -12.27
C GLY A 127 -1.08 -21.51 -12.18
N VAL A 128 -0.33 -21.22 -11.12
CA VAL A 128 1.05 -21.71 -10.91
C VAL A 128 1.08 -23.03 -10.11
N SER A 129 0.00 -23.36 -9.40
CA SER A 129 -0.10 -24.54 -8.54
C SER A 129 -0.82 -25.74 -9.17
N GLY A 130 -1.28 -25.60 -10.41
CA GLY A 130 -1.95 -26.63 -11.21
C GLY A 130 -1.04 -27.29 -12.25
#